data_AF-A0A2L2YK87-F1
#
_entry.id   AF-A0A2L2YK87-F1
#
_cell.length_a   1.000
_cell.length_b   1.000
_cell.length_c   1.000
_cell.angle_alpha   90.00
_cell.angle_beta   90.00
_cell.angle_gamma   90.00
#
_symmetry.space_group_name_H-M   'P 1'
#
loop_
_entity.id
_entity.type
_entity.pdbx_description
1 polymer ?
#
loop_
_entity_poly.entity_id
_entity_poly.type
_entity_poly.pdbx_seq_one_letter_code
_entity_poly.pdbx_strand_id
1 'polypeptide(L)'
;MSFEIKYMSVEQYLRKVSGQEKETLIIDHNYVKPWNAHPDSHRTKPARLIFMKGLQRYPHPSYNINENEEIDIETCDEPITSPFDNMSTRKVIDELERNLQFSAHFSDVERKPEELDLDSCDPHQKKLYQQVIRIVNSDRLAKLTFRGTVDEPLKRRIATDKTSRQLRQMFGMVFWNIELLSWLHKKLLSSDVSIMISYVEILQTLRAKVPLLVDRILQACTGFAANDTVIQY
;
A
#
# COMPACT_ATOMS: atom_id res chain seq x y z
N MET A 1 -60.26 17.22 18.03
CA MET A 1 -59.18 16.22 18.24
C MET A 1 -57.99 16.94 18.82
N SER A 2 -57.70 16.68 20.09
CA SER A 2 -56.62 17.33 20.82
C SER A 2 -55.28 16.79 20.33
N PHE A 3 -54.39 17.67 19.87
CA PHE A 3 -53.00 17.30 19.56
C PHE A 3 -52.22 17.26 20.86
N GLU A 4 -52.01 16.04 21.37
CA GLU A 4 -51.16 15.80 22.52
C GLU A 4 -49.69 15.86 22.06
N ILE A 5 -49.00 16.97 22.38
CA ILE A 5 -47.57 17.13 22.09
C ILE A 5 -46.81 16.22 23.05
N LYS A 6 -46.47 15.03 22.58
CA LYS A 6 -45.70 14.06 23.34
C LYS A 6 -44.24 14.49 23.37
N TYR A 7 -43.80 15.11 24.47
CA TYR A 7 -42.40 15.46 24.67
C TYR A 7 -41.55 14.18 24.73
N MET A 8 -40.56 14.08 23.85
CA MET A 8 -39.57 13.00 23.88
C MET A 8 -38.74 13.09 25.16
N SER A 9 -38.55 11.96 25.84
CA SER A 9 -37.63 11.90 26.98
C SER A 9 -36.21 12.18 26.51
N VAL A 10 -35.41 12.85 27.36
CA VAL A 10 -34.00 13.16 27.07
C VAL A 10 -33.21 11.89 26.75
N GLU A 11 -33.53 10.76 27.39
CA GLU A 11 -32.89 9.48 27.07
C GLU A 11 -33.20 9.00 25.65
N GLN A 12 -34.44 9.19 25.18
CA GLN A 12 -34.83 8.82 23.82
C GLN A 12 -34.15 9.74 22.80
N TYR A 13 -34.04 11.03 23.10
CA TYR A 13 -33.31 11.97 22.26
C TYR A 13 -31.83 11.60 22.16
N LEU A 14 -31.18 11.30 23.29
CA LEU A 14 -29.78 10.88 23.30
C LEU A 14 -29.55 9.55 22.58
N ARG A 15 -30.49 8.60 22.64
CA ARG A 15 -30.43 7.34 21.87
C ARG A 15 -30.59 7.56 20.37
N LYS A 16 -31.49 8.46 19.95
CA LYS A 16 -31.66 8.88 18.54
C LYS A 16 -30.41 9.57 18.01
N VAL A 17 -29.83 10.49 18.77
CA VAL A 17 -28.58 11.20 18.42
C VAL A 17 -27.36 10.27 18.43
N SER A 18 -27.32 9.29 19.34
CA SER A 18 -26.27 8.27 19.39
C SER A 18 -26.35 7.25 18.24
N GLY A 19 -27.38 7.31 17.39
CA GLY A 19 -27.60 6.37 16.29
C GLY A 19 -27.94 4.95 16.74
N GLN A 20 -28.30 4.76 18.02
CA GLN A 20 -28.73 3.48 18.58
C GLN A 20 -30.18 3.17 18.16
N GLU A 21 -31.01 4.20 18.00
CA GLU A 21 -32.29 4.10 17.32
C GLU A 21 -32.15 4.65 15.90
N LYS A 22 -32.43 3.80 14.91
CA LYS A 22 -32.70 4.24 13.54
C LYS A 22 -34.20 4.17 13.34
N GLU A 23 -34.83 5.29 13.00
CA GLU A 23 -36.12 5.25 12.32
C GLU A 23 -35.88 4.54 10.98
N THR A 24 -36.19 3.25 10.93
CA THR A 24 -36.22 2.53 9.67
C THR A 24 -37.37 3.11 8.88
N LEU A 25 -37.07 3.89 7.85
CA LEU A 25 -38.05 4.24 6.83
C LEU A 25 -38.49 2.93 6.18
N ILE A 26 -39.66 2.43 6.57
CA ILE A 26 -40.29 1.26 5.96
C ILE A 26 -40.83 1.75 4.63
N ILE A 27 -39.97 1.70 3.60
CA ILE A 27 -40.39 1.90 2.22
C ILE A 27 -40.63 0.50 1.67
N ASP A 28 -41.90 0.13 1.55
CA ASP A 28 -42.36 -1.15 1.01
C ASP A 28 -42.15 -1.19 -0.50
N HIS A 29 -40.91 -1.44 -0.91
CA HIS A 29 -40.59 -1.79 -2.29
C HIS A 29 -39.94 -3.17 -2.31
N ASN A 30 -40.45 -4.06 -3.18
CA ASN A 30 -40.06 -5.47 -3.26
C ASN A 30 -38.57 -5.74 -3.58
N TYR A 31 -37.79 -4.69 -3.88
CA TYR A 31 -36.34 -4.77 -4.12
C TYR A 31 -35.49 -4.10 -3.02
N VAL A 32 -36.11 -3.44 -2.04
CA VAL A 32 -35.40 -2.81 -0.92
C VAL A 32 -35.21 -3.86 0.16
N LYS A 33 -34.01 -4.43 0.25
CA LYS A 33 -33.65 -5.26 1.39
C LYS A 33 -33.44 -4.35 2.60
N PRO A 34 -34.01 -4.68 3.78
CA PRO A 34 -33.86 -3.85 4.97
C PRO A 34 -32.38 -3.78 5.35
N TRP A 35 -31.90 -2.59 5.77
CA TRP A 35 -30.47 -2.27 5.95
C TRP A 35 -29.69 -3.28 6.81
N ASN A 36 -30.37 -3.89 7.75
CA ASN A 36 -29.95 -4.99 8.62
C ASN A 36 -29.60 -6.31 7.89
N ALA A 37 -29.92 -6.45 6.60
CA ALA A 37 -29.56 -7.60 5.77
C ALA A 37 -28.18 -7.47 5.09
N HIS A 38 -27.48 -6.34 5.25
CA HIS A 38 -26.14 -6.17 4.70
C HIS A 38 -25.10 -6.91 5.56
N PRO A 39 -24.21 -7.74 4.98
CA PRO A 39 -23.24 -8.54 5.74
C PRO A 39 -22.23 -7.71 6.56
N ASP A 40 -22.10 -6.41 6.27
CA ASP A 40 -21.28 -5.47 7.05
C ASP A 40 -22.03 -4.75 8.19
N SER A 41 -23.33 -5.01 8.39
CA SER A 41 -24.19 -4.24 9.30
C SER A 41 -23.90 -4.42 10.79
N HIS A 42 -23.13 -5.45 11.19
CA HIS A 42 -22.87 -5.74 12.61
C HIS A 42 -21.42 -5.47 13.06
N ARG A 43 -20.51 -5.06 12.17
CA ARG A 43 -19.08 -4.89 12.53
C ARG A 43 -18.52 -3.48 12.35
N THR A 44 -19.24 -2.57 11.72
CA THR A 44 -18.85 -1.16 11.67
C THR A 44 -19.35 -0.45 12.93
N LYS A 45 -18.51 -0.39 13.96
CA LYS A 45 -18.71 0.53 15.08
C LYS A 45 -18.90 1.95 14.51
N PRO A 46 -19.86 2.74 15.01
CA PRO A 46 -20.03 4.11 14.53
C PRO A 46 -18.71 4.86 14.70
N ALA A 47 -18.33 5.62 13.68
CA ALA A 47 -17.06 6.34 13.68
C ALA A 47 -16.98 7.24 14.92
N ARG A 48 -16.05 6.95 15.84
CA ARG A 48 -15.76 7.72 17.07
C ARG A 48 -15.34 9.18 16.85
N LEU A 49 -15.45 9.66 15.61
CA LEU A 49 -14.94 10.93 15.13
C LEU A 49 -16.08 11.88 14.70
N ILE A 50 -17.35 11.47 14.81
CA ILE A 50 -18.51 12.33 14.47
C ILE A 50 -18.54 13.60 15.33
N PHE A 51 -18.05 13.54 16.58
CA PHE A 51 -18.01 14.69 17.48
C PHE A 51 -16.66 15.42 17.55
N MET A 52 -15.65 15.00 16.77
CA MET A 52 -14.39 15.72 16.71
C MET A 52 -14.49 16.83 15.66
N LYS A 53 -14.64 18.07 16.12
CA LYS A 53 -14.49 19.26 15.27
C LYS A 53 -13.01 19.45 14.93
N GLY A 54 -12.69 19.73 13.66
CA GLY A 54 -11.33 20.10 13.22
C GLY A 54 -10.48 18.98 12.60
N LEU A 55 -11.00 17.77 12.42
CA LEU A 55 -10.33 16.76 11.59
C LEU A 55 -10.57 17.08 10.11
N GLN A 56 -9.67 17.88 9.52
CA GLN A 56 -9.56 18.05 8.07
C GLN A 56 -9.29 16.67 7.44
N ARG A 57 -10.34 16.02 6.94
CA ARG A 57 -10.18 14.71 6.28
C ARG A 57 -9.60 14.83 4.87
N TYR A 58 -9.70 16.01 4.27
CA TYR A 58 -9.14 16.37 2.97
C TYR A 58 -9.00 17.90 2.93
N PRO A 59 -8.00 18.47 2.23
CA PRO A 59 -8.03 19.88 1.88
C PRO A 59 -9.10 20.05 0.80
N HIS A 60 -10.35 20.20 1.23
CA HIS A 60 -11.41 20.61 0.32
C HIS A 60 -11.38 22.14 0.29
N PRO A 61 -11.33 22.79 -0.90
CA PRO A 61 -11.68 24.19 -0.99
C PRO A 61 -13.09 24.33 -0.41
N SER A 62 -13.28 25.38 0.37
CA SER A 62 -14.51 25.71 1.07
C SER A 62 -15.76 25.59 0.19
N TYR A 63 -16.43 24.44 0.22
CA TYR A 63 -17.83 24.35 -0.18
C TYR A 63 -18.69 24.92 0.96
N ASN A 64 -18.79 26.25 1.00
CA ASN A 64 -20.01 26.86 1.50
C ASN A 64 -21.07 26.58 0.44
N ILE A 65 -21.83 25.50 0.61
CA ILE A 65 -22.97 25.24 -0.27
C ILE A 65 -24.05 26.26 0.10
N ASN A 66 -23.97 27.45 -0.48
CA ASN A 66 -25.14 28.29 -0.66
C ASN A 66 -25.92 27.66 -1.81
N GLU A 67 -27.12 27.14 -1.52
CA GLU A 67 -28.00 26.47 -2.50
C GLU A 67 -28.48 27.39 -3.65
N ASN A 68 -28.03 28.66 -3.67
CA ASN A 68 -28.38 29.69 -4.64
C ASN A 68 -27.17 30.25 -5.43
N GLU A 69 -25.98 29.66 -5.33
CA GLU A 69 -24.84 30.09 -6.15
C GLU A 69 -24.89 29.42 -7.54
N GLU A 70 -24.87 30.25 -8.59
CA GLU A 70 -24.75 29.78 -9.98
C GLU A 70 -23.46 28.97 -10.13
N ILE A 71 -23.58 27.78 -10.72
CA ILE A 71 -22.44 26.88 -10.92
C ILE A 71 -21.52 27.55 -11.95
N ASP A 72 -20.32 27.95 -11.52
CA ASP A 72 -19.29 28.45 -12.42
C ASP A 72 -18.75 27.30 -13.29
N ILE A 73 -19.00 27.39 -14.60
CA ILE A 73 -18.61 26.38 -15.60
C ILE A 73 -17.29 26.79 -16.29
N GLU A 74 -16.85 28.05 -16.16
CA GLU A 74 -15.72 28.59 -16.91
C GLU A 74 -14.41 28.58 -16.12
N THR A 75 -14.47 28.61 -14.79
CA THR A 75 -13.26 28.57 -13.96
C THR A 75 -12.84 27.12 -13.64
N CYS A 76 -11.73 26.68 -14.23
CA CYS A 76 -11.05 25.48 -13.75
C CYS A 76 -10.40 25.77 -12.39
N ASP A 77 -10.91 25.18 -11.32
CA ASP A 77 -10.26 25.21 -10.00
C ASP A 77 -8.78 24.84 -10.13
N GLU A 78 -7.91 25.63 -9.49
CA GLU A 78 -6.48 25.30 -9.43
C GLU A 78 -6.30 23.90 -8.82
N PRO A 79 -5.40 23.06 -9.38
CA PRO A 79 -5.22 21.71 -8.88
C PRO A 79 -4.83 21.76 -7.41
N ILE A 80 -5.63 21.10 -6.57
CA ILE A 80 -5.43 21.04 -5.12
C ILE A 80 -3.98 20.64 -4.85
N THR A 81 -3.23 21.56 -4.24
CA THR A 81 -1.84 21.28 -3.84
C THR A 81 -1.86 20.14 -2.82
N SER A 82 -1.09 19.08 -3.08
CA SER A 82 -0.96 17.97 -2.14
C SER A 82 -0.56 18.50 -0.76
N PRO A 83 -1.17 18.02 0.33
CA PRO A 83 -0.75 18.40 1.69
C PRO A 83 0.65 17.86 2.05
N PHE A 84 1.27 17.04 1.19
CA PHE A 84 2.60 16.48 1.40
C PHE A 84 3.68 17.35 0.75
N ASP A 85 4.80 17.53 1.46
CA ASP A 85 6.03 18.08 0.87
C ASP A 85 6.65 17.06 -0.09
N ASN A 86 6.19 17.11 -1.33
CA ASN A 86 6.64 16.25 -2.40
C ASN A 86 8.11 16.48 -2.75
N MET A 87 8.67 17.67 -2.49
CA MET A 87 10.02 18.01 -2.93
C MET A 87 11.09 17.39 -2.04
N SER A 88 10.93 17.44 -0.73
CA SER A 88 11.85 16.75 0.20
C SER A 88 11.76 15.23 0.03
N THR A 89 10.54 14.71 -0.11
CA THR A 89 10.32 13.26 -0.27
C THR A 89 10.92 12.74 -1.58
N ARG A 90 10.81 13.49 -2.69
CA ARG A 90 11.47 13.16 -3.96
C ARG A 90 12.98 13.06 -3.82
N LYS A 91 13.62 14.02 -3.14
CA LYS A 91 15.08 14.00 -2.94
C LYS A 91 15.53 12.74 -2.21
N VAL A 92 14.84 12.34 -1.14
CA VAL A 92 15.15 11.12 -0.39
C VAL A 92 15.02 9.87 -1.28
N ILE A 93 13.98 9.82 -2.10
CA ILE A 93 13.78 8.71 -3.02
C ILE A 93 14.86 8.67 -4.11
N ASP A 94 15.19 9.82 -4.71
CA ASP A 94 16.23 9.95 -5.72
C ASP A 94 17.62 9.62 -5.13
N GLU A 95 17.89 10.00 -3.88
CA GLU A 95 19.11 9.65 -3.16
C GLU A 95 19.20 8.15 -2.87
N LEU A 96 18.09 7.48 -2.54
CA LEU A 96 18.06 6.02 -2.37
C LEU A 96 18.35 5.30 -3.69
N GLU A 97 17.71 5.71 -4.78
CA GLU A 97 17.97 5.18 -6.12
C GLU A 97 19.44 5.39 -6.52
N ARG A 98 19.95 6.60 -6.28
CA ARG A 98 21.36 6.96 -6.50
C ARG A 98 22.29 6.09 -5.66
N ASN A 99 22.06 5.96 -4.36
CA ASN A 99 22.92 5.18 -3.47
C ASN A 99 22.94 3.69 -3.85
N LEU A 100 21.82 3.14 -4.32
CA LEU A 100 21.78 1.76 -4.81
C LEU A 100 22.51 1.61 -6.16
N GLN A 101 22.47 2.62 -7.03
CA GLN A 101 23.24 2.63 -8.29
C GLN A 101 24.75 2.75 -8.07
N PHE A 102 25.18 3.59 -7.11
CA PHE A 102 26.59 3.92 -6.87
C PHE A 102 27.25 3.11 -5.74
N SER A 103 26.50 2.32 -4.98
CA SER A 103 27.08 1.45 -3.96
C SER A 103 28.03 0.45 -4.62
N ALA A 104 29.29 0.45 -4.19
CA ALA A 104 30.36 -0.42 -4.69
C ALA A 104 30.04 -1.92 -4.61
N HIS A 105 29.09 -2.32 -3.76
CA HIS A 105 28.60 -3.69 -3.66
C HIS A 105 27.77 -4.13 -4.89
N PHE A 106 27.26 -3.16 -5.65
CA PHE A 106 26.36 -3.34 -6.80
C PHE A 106 26.92 -2.74 -8.09
N SER A 107 27.76 -1.70 -7.98
CA SER A 107 28.50 -1.00 -9.05
C SER A 107 29.75 -1.76 -9.52
N ASP A 108 29.72 -3.09 -9.56
CA ASP A 108 30.76 -3.79 -10.34
C ASP A 108 30.50 -3.48 -11.81
N VAL A 109 31.19 -2.46 -12.32
CA VAL A 109 31.05 -1.89 -13.67
C VAL A 109 31.40 -2.94 -14.74
N GLU A 110 32.04 -4.04 -14.36
CA GLU A 110 32.37 -5.17 -15.22
C GLU A 110 31.39 -6.35 -15.13
N ARG A 111 30.26 -6.23 -14.42
CA ARG A 111 29.23 -7.27 -14.45
C ARG A 111 28.53 -7.21 -15.81
N LYS A 112 29.15 -7.80 -16.85
CA LYS A 112 28.44 -8.22 -18.05
C LYS A 112 27.17 -8.91 -17.56
N PRO A 113 25.98 -8.60 -18.11
CA PRO A 113 24.81 -9.39 -17.81
C PRO A 113 25.19 -10.82 -18.18
N GLU A 114 25.49 -11.65 -17.18
CA GLU A 114 25.59 -13.09 -17.41
C GLU A 114 24.25 -13.43 -18.02
N GLU A 115 24.25 -13.86 -19.29
CA GLU A 115 23.05 -14.43 -19.90
C GLU A 115 22.52 -15.41 -18.88
N LEU A 116 21.39 -15.07 -18.28
CA LEU A 116 20.90 -15.80 -17.14
C LEU A 116 20.61 -17.20 -17.65
N ASP A 117 21.50 -18.15 -17.37
CA ASP A 117 21.32 -19.53 -17.78
C ASP A 117 20.15 -20.11 -16.99
N LEU A 118 18.96 -19.87 -17.54
CA LEU A 118 17.67 -20.33 -17.07
C LEU A 118 17.37 -21.72 -17.63
N ASP A 119 18.25 -22.26 -18.48
CA ASP A 119 18.07 -23.54 -19.14
C ASP A 119 18.71 -24.68 -18.35
N SER A 120 19.74 -24.40 -17.54
CA SER A 120 20.24 -25.31 -16.51
C SER A 120 19.42 -25.33 -15.20
N CYS A 121 18.44 -24.42 -15.05
CA CYS A 121 17.64 -24.30 -13.84
C CYS A 121 16.47 -25.29 -13.80
N ASP A 122 16.11 -25.71 -12.58
CA ASP A 122 14.94 -26.56 -12.36
C ASP A 122 13.65 -25.87 -12.85
N PRO A 123 12.68 -26.59 -13.46
CA PRO A 123 11.44 -26.01 -13.94
C PRO A 123 10.64 -25.25 -12.86
N HIS A 124 10.72 -25.67 -11.59
CA HIS A 124 10.07 -24.97 -10.49
C HIS A 124 10.79 -23.65 -10.15
N GLN A 125 12.12 -23.65 -10.16
CA GLN A 125 12.96 -22.44 -10.03
C GLN A 125 12.65 -21.43 -11.15
N LYS A 126 12.59 -21.90 -12.40
CA LYS A 126 12.29 -21.07 -13.58
C LYS A 126 10.91 -20.43 -13.48
N LYS A 127 9.90 -21.22 -13.10
CA LYS A 127 8.53 -20.72 -12.91
C LYS A 127 8.44 -19.66 -11.80
N LEU A 128 9.09 -19.90 -10.67
CA LEU A 128 9.14 -18.94 -9.57
C LEU A 128 9.81 -17.63 -10.01
N TYR A 129 10.97 -17.72 -10.64
CA TYR A 129 11.71 -16.56 -11.16
C TYR A 129 10.86 -15.75 -12.13
N GLN A 130 10.24 -16.39 -13.13
CA GLN A 130 9.36 -15.73 -14.10
C GLN A 130 8.15 -15.05 -13.45
N GLN A 131 7.61 -15.60 -12.38
CA GLN A 131 6.49 -14.98 -11.69
C GLN A 131 6.93 -13.77 -10.87
N VAL A 132 8.09 -13.85 -10.22
CA VAL A 132 8.65 -12.74 -9.43
C VAL A 132 9.10 -11.61 -10.35
N ILE A 133 9.76 -11.90 -11.47
CA ILE A 133 10.19 -10.86 -12.42
C ILE A 133 9.00 -10.09 -13.01
N ARG A 134 7.87 -10.78 -13.25
CA ARG A 134 6.62 -10.14 -13.70
C ARG A 134 6.08 -9.16 -12.65
N ILE A 135 6.08 -9.54 -11.37
CA ILE A 135 5.63 -8.66 -10.27
C ILE A 135 6.55 -7.45 -10.15
N VAL A 136 7.87 -7.66 -10.17
CA VAL A 136 8.87 -6.58 -10.05
C VAL A 136 8.79 -5.62 -11.25
N ASN A 137 8.66 -6.13 -12.47
CA ASN A 137 8.50 -5.30 -13.65
C ASN A 137 7.20 -4.49 -13.63
N SER A 138 6.10 -5.09 -13.16
CA SER A 138 4.84 -4.37 -12.97
C SER A 138 4.96 -3.23 -11.95
N ASP A 139 5.69 -3.43 -10.85
CA ASP A 139 5.98 -2.39 -9.84
C ASP A 139 6.78 -1.23 -10.45
N ARG A 140 7.85 -1.57 -11.18
CA ARG A 140 8.72 -0.60 -11.84
C ARG A 140 7.95 0.25 -12.85
N LEU A 141 7.16 -0.38 -13.72
CA LEU A 141 6.34 0.35 -14.70
C LEU A 141 5.35 1.28 -14.00
N ALA A 142 4.71 0.84 -12.92
CA ALA A 142 3.80 1.69 -12.15
C ALA A 142 4.53 2.92 -11.58
N LYS A 143 5.71 2.74 -10.95
CA LYS A 143 6.50 3.85 -10.41
C LYS A 143 6.93 4.85 -11.49
N LEU A 144 7.31 4.36 -12.68
CA LEU A 144 7.63 5.24 -13.82
C LEU A 144 6.42 6.10 -14.24
N THR A 145 5.19 5.57 -14.16
CA THR A 145 3.98 6.35 -14.47
C THR A 145 3.62 7.40 -13.42
N PHE A 146 4.08 7.23 -12.17
CA PHE A 146 3.78 8.18 -11.09
C PHE A 146 4.70 9.39 -11.09
N ARG A 147 5.81 9.32 -11.81
CA ARG A 147 6.81 10.38 -11.87
C ARG A 147 6.18 11.69 -12.36
N GLY A 148 6.31 12.75 -11.56
CA GLY A 148 5.75 14.06 -11.90
C GLY A 148 4.28 14.26 -11.50
N THR A 149 3.63 13.26 -10.90
CA THR A 149 2.28 13.45 -10.34
C THR A 149 2.32 14.18 -8.98
N VAL A 150 1.22 14.86 -8.63
CA VAL A 150 1.09 15.67 -7.41
C VAL A 150 1.19 14.83 -6.13
N ASP A 151 0.78 13.55 -6.15
CA ASP A 151 0.85 12.62 -5.01
C ASP A 151 1.83 11.47 -5.26
N GLU A 152 2.90 11.73 -6.01
CA GLU A 152 3.88 10.72 -6.43
C GLU A 152 4.40 9.87 -5.26
N PRO A 153 4.85 10.42 -4.12
CA PRO A 153 5.38 9.60 -3.03
C PRO A 153 4.35 8.64 -2.44
N LEU A 154 3.11 9.10 -2.29
CA LEU A 154 2.01 8.27 -1.79
C LEU A 154 1.70 7.13 -2.76
N LYS A 155 1.59 7.44 -4.06
CA LYS A 155 1.36 6.43 -5.11
C LYS A 155 2.49 5.41 -5.18
N ARG A 156 3.75 5.84 -5.15
CA ARG A 156 4.93 4.97 -5.08
C ARG A 156 4.87 4.08 -3.84
N ARG A 157 4.54 4.64 -2.67
CA ARG A 157 4.44 3.86 -1.43
C ARG A 157 3.36 2.79 -1.50
N ILE A 158 2.16 3.14 -1.96
CA ILE A 158 1.03 2.21 -2.10
C ILE A 158 1.38 1.08 -3.07
N ALA A 159 2.03 1.41 -4.20
CA ALA A 159 2.47 0.41 -5.16
C ALA A 159 3.48 -0.58 -4.56
N THR A 160 4.52 -0.08 -3.89
CA THR A 160 5.51 -0.94 -3.19
C THR A 160 4.84 -1.80 -2.12
N ASP A 161 3.87 -1.28 -1.37
CA ASP A 161 3.15 -2.04 -0.36
C ASP A 161 2.28 -3.16 -0.96
N LYS A 162 1.67 -2.91 -2.12
CA LYS A 162 0.90 -3.89 -2.89
C LYS A 162 1.82 -5.01 -3.43
N THR A 163 2.94 -4.66 -4.04
CA THR A 163 3.88 -5.62 -4.62
C THR A 163 4.61 -6.42 -3.54
N SER A 164 4.94 -5.80 -2.41
CA SER A 164 5.42 -6.50 -1.20
C SER A 164 4.43 -7.55 -0.70
N ARG A 165 3.12 -7.26 -0.71
CA ARG A 165 2.07 -8.23 -0.34
C ARG A 165 2.00 -9.39 -1.33
N GLN A 166 2.07 -9.11 -2.64
CA GLN A 166 2.08 -10.14 -3.67
C GLN A 166 3.32 -11.03 -3.55
N LEU A 167 4.51 -10.44 -3.33
CA LEU A 167 5.74 -11.19 -3.12
C LEU A 167 5.66 -12.09 -1.88
N ARG A 168 5.07 -11.59 -0.78
CA ARG A 168 4.79 -12.41 0.41
C ARG A 168 3.91 -13.62 0.10
N GLN A 169 2.85 -13.43 -0.68
CA GLN A 169 1.96 -14.52 -1.10
C GLN A 169 2.73 -15.53 -1.96
N MET A 170 3.55 -15.06 -2.90
CA MET A 170 4.40 -15.92 -3.72
C MET A 170 5.38 -16.75 -2.90
N PHE A 171 6.06 -16.15 -1.93
CA PHE A 171 6.97 -16.88 -1.04
C PHE A 171 6.21 -17.87 -0.15
N GLY A 172 4.97 -17.53 0.25
CA GLY A 172 4.06 -18.44 0.94
C GLY A 172 3.67 -19.66 0.13
N MET A 173 3.43 -19.51 -1.19
CA MET A 173 3.13 -20.64 -2.09
C MET A 173 4.30 -21.63 -2.20
N VAL A 174 5.52 -21.16 -1.95
CA VAL A 174 6.73 -21.99 -1.93
C VAL A 174 7.15 -22.36 -0.50
N PHE A 175 6.25 -22.21 0.46
CA PHE A 175 6.45 -22.56 1.87
C PHE A 175 7.69 -21.93 2.51
N TRP A 176 8.14 -20.77 2.01
CA TRP A 176 9.36 -20.12 2.47
C TRP A 176 10.60 -21.02 2.45
N ASN A 177 10.74 -21.89 1.44
CA ASN A 177 11.95 -22.69 1.26
C ASN A 177 13.18 -21.76 1.12
N ILE A 178 14.05 -21.75 2.13
CA ILE A 178 15.18 -20.82 2.24
C ILE A 178 16.23 -21.05 1.15
N GLU A 179 16.49 -22.30 0.75
CA GLU A 179 17.45 -22.62 -0.31
C GLU A 179 16.96 -22.07 -1.65
N LEU A 180 15.67 -22.26 -1.95
CA LEU A 180 15.09 -21.76 -3.18
C LEU A 180 15.01 -20.23 -3.21
N LEU A 181 14.60 -19.61 -2.10
CA LEU A 181 14.49 -18.16 -2.01
C LEU A 181 15.86 -17.47 -1.97
N SER A 182 16.88 -18.10 -1.39
CA SER A 182 18.26 -17.58 -1.43
C SER A 182 18.87 -17.70 -2.83
N TRP A 183 18.62 -18.79 -3.56
CA TRP A 183 18.93 -18.90 -4.99
C TRP A 183 18.25 -17.78 -5.80
N LEU A 184 16.93 -17.58 -5.59
CA LEU A 184 16.18 -16.53 -6.27
C LEU A 184 16.73 -15.14 -5.95
N HIS A 185 17.05 -14.87 -4.69
CA HIS A 185 17.64 -13.61 -4.25
C HIS A 185 18.96 -13.32 -4.95
N LYS A 186 19.88 -14.31 -5.00
CA LYS A 186 21.16 -14.20 -5.72
C LYS A 186 20.92 -13.93 -7.22
N LYS A 187 19.97 -14.63 -7.83
CA LYS A 187 19.64 -14.49 -9.25
C LYS A 187 19.02 -13.13 -9.60
N LEU A 188 18.24 -12.54 -8.71
CA LEU A 188 17.68 -11.20 -8.89
C LEU A 188 18.73 -10.10 -8.68
N LEU A 189 19.67 -10.32 -7.75
CA LEU A 189 20.78 -9.40 -7.51
C LEU A 189 21.80 -9.39 -8.67
N SER A 190 21.92 -10.50 -9.40
CA SER A 190 22.74 -10.60 -10.61
C SER A 190 22.04 -10.13 -11.89
N SER A 191 20.78 -9.69 -11.80
CA SER A 191 20.01 -9.21 -12.96
C SER A 191 20.29 -7.72 -13.25
N ASP A 192 19.53 -7.13 -14.16
CA ASP A 192 19.67 -5.71 -14.51
C ASP A 192 19.55 -4.82 -13.27
N VAL A 193 20.36 -3.76 -13.23
CA VAL A 193 20.41 -2.81 -12.10
C VAL A 193 19.03 -2.25 -11.76
N SER A 194 18.22 -1.95 -12.76
CA SER A 194 16.84 -1.46 -12.58
C SER A 194 15.92 -2.44 -11.85
N ILE A 195 16.06 -3.73 -12.14
CA ILE A 195 15.26 -4.80 -11.55
C ILE A 195 15.73 -5.04 -10.12
N MET A 196 17.04 -5.08 -9.92
CA MET A 196 17.66 -5.23 -8.61
C MET A 196 17.22 -4.13 -7.64
N ILE A 197 17.28 -2.85 -8.05
CA ILE A 197 16.84 -1.72 -7.21
C ILE A 197 15.38 -1.90 -6.78
N SER A 198 14.50 -2.15 -7.77
CA SER A 198 13.07 -2.33 -7.51
C SER A 198 12.81 -3.50 -6.56
N TYR A 199 13.52 -4.62 -6.73
CA TYR A 199 13.42 -5.78 -5.86
C TYR A 199 13.89 -5.50 -4.43
N VAL A 200 15.00 -4.79 -4.25
CA VAL A 200 15.54 -4.44 -2.92
C VAL A 200 14.56 -3.56 -2.15
N GLU A 201 13.95 -2.56 -2.79
CA GLU A 201 12.91 -1.72 -2.16
C GLU A 201 11.70 -2.54 -1.69
N ILE A 202 11.23 -3.46 -2.53
CA ILE A 202 10.11 -4.36 -2.21
C ILE A 202 10.51 -5.28 -1.03
N LEU A 203 11.74 -5.80 -1.05
CA LEU A 203 12.27 -6.70 -0.02
C LEU A 203 12.44 -5.99 1.32
N GLN A 204 12.93 -4.74 1.33
CA GLN A 204 12.99 -3.91 2.55
C GLN A 204 11.60 -3.67 3.14
N THR A 205 10.61 -3.37 2.29
CA THR A 205 9.21 -3.21 2.70
C THR A 205 8.63 -4.52 3.25
N LEU A 206 9.01 -5.66 2.66
CA LEU A 206 8.62 -6.99 3.14
C LEU A 206 9.29 -7.33 4.47
N ARG A 207 10.57 -6.99 4.65
CA ARG A 207 11.35 -7.19 5.88
C ARG A 207 10.69 -6.49 7.07
N ALA A 208 10.20 -5.27 6.89
CA ALA A 208 9.47 -4.55 7.93
C ALA A 208 8.19 -5.27 8.39
N LYS A 209 7.59 -6.11 7.54
CA LYS A 209 6.36 -6.87 7.86
C LYS A 209 6.64 -8.28 8.39
N VAL A 210 7.70 -8.94 7.93
CA VAL A 210 8.06 -10.31 8.29
C VAL A 210 9.59 -10.44 8.42
N PRO A 211 10.20 -9.84 9.45
CA PRO A 211 11.66 -9.70 9.54
C PRO A 211 12.34 -11.07 9.62
N LEU A 212 11.87 -11.96 10.51
CA LEU A 212 12.48 -13.27 10.77
C LEU A 212 12.65 -14.14 9.50
N LEU A 213 11.68 -14.13 8.59
CA LEU A 213 11.77 -14.95 7.38
C LEU A 213 12.69 -14.32 6.34
N VAL A 214 12.67 -13.00 6.21
CA VAL A 214 13.57 -12.29 5.30
C VAL A 214 15.01 -12.37 5.79
N ASP A 215 15.25 -12.21 7.09
CA ASP A 215 16.58 -12.31 7.68
C ASP A 215 17.19 -13.71 7.49
N ARG A 216 16.38 -14.78 7.57
CA ARG A 216 16.85 -16.14 7.25
C ARG A 216 17.29 -16.30 5.79
N ILE A 217 16.57 -15.68 4.85
CA ILE A 217 16.96 -15.68 3.43
C ILE A 217 18.29 -14.95 3.27
N LEU A 218 18.43 -13.78 3.92
CA LEU A 218 19.65 -12.97 3.84
C LEU A 218 20.85 -13.69 4.47
N GLN A 219 20.69 -14.33 5.64
CA GLN A 219 21.73 -15.14 6.29
C GLN A 219 22.19 -16.31 5.41
N ALA A 220 21.24 -17.02 4.78
CA ALA A 220 21.56 -18.10 3.85
C ALA A 220 22.30 -17.60 2.60
N CYS A 221 22.08 -16.34 2.20
CA CYS A 221 22.81 -15.72 1.09
C CYS A 221 24.23 -15.28 1.46
N THR A 222 24.45 -14.75 2.66
CA THR A 222 25.75 -14.22 3.12
C THR A 222 26.69 -15.28 3.68
N GLY A 223 26.22 -16.53 3.85
CA GLY A 223 27.06 -17.64 4.29
C GLY A 223 27.46 -17.60 5.77
N PHE A 224 26.90 -16.70 6.57
CA PHE A 224 27.10 -16.71 8.01
C PHE A 224 26.19 -17.75 8.66
N ALA A 225 26.81 -18.86 9.10
CA ALA A 225 26.18 -19.78 10.04
C ALA A 225 25.68 -18.98 11.26
N ALA A 226 24.44 -19.27 11.67
CA ALA A 226 23.64 -18.48 12.61
C ALA A 226 24.14 -18.45 14.07
N ASN A 227 25.44 -18.58 14.33
CA ASN A 227 25.97 -18.67 15.69
C ASN A 227 26.85 -17.52 16.13
N ASP A 228 27.28 -16.61 15.25
CA ASP A 228 28.05 -15.44 15.68
C ASP A 228 27.63 -14.21 14.89
N THR A 229 26.75 -13.41 15.50
CA THR A 229 27.04 -12.01 15.85
C THR A 229 25.75 -11.29 16.20
N VAL A 230 25.62 -11.01 17.49
CA VAL A 230 25.01 -9.79 17.99
C VAL A 230 25.72 -8.61 17.31
N ILE A 231 25.21 -8.10 16.19
CA ILE A 231 25.47 -6.73 15.78
C ILE A 231 24.17 -6.12 15.26
N GLN A 232 23.81 -5.05 15.95
CA GLN A 232 22.73 -4.13 15.68
C GLN A 232 22.79 -3.58 14.26
N TYR A 233 21.63 -3.52 13.61
CA TYR A 233 21.22 -2.43 12.72
C TYR A 233 19.72 -2.21 12.91
#